data_AF-A0A2S7XRR7-F1
#
_entry.id   AF-A0A2S7XRR7-F1
#
_cell.length_a   1.000
_cell.length_b   1.000
_cell.length_c   1.000
_cell.angle_alpha   90.00
_cell.angle_beta   90.00
_cell.angle_gamma   90.00
#
_symmetry.space_group_name_H-M   'P 1'
#
loop_
_entity.id
_entity.type
_entity.pdbx_description
1 polymer ?
#
loop_
_entity_poly.entity_id
_entity_poly.type
_entity_poly.pdbx_seq_one_letter_code
_entity_poly.pdbx_strand_id
1 'polypeptide(L)'
;MFTKDQLTAVVMTLFVWGFAGALFGALFAGLYQVLQLLGFSVWQPLIIAAALAAMTTSAFYSAMPVALVGAMAGVLASISYLIVIGQDIELLAMIVAAGVFGMMAGGFYAWMVTGGSQSLAEALTGLSSGLLAGIALALLLAFTGKHISMFALAAGIVAIVGSLFQISERWLVARSMAWLPSQLSAPIVAGLVAAVVGASIGIMDGATALNTEAQDMIGLVLREVPNGLWGGLCGGAFAGLVLELLGFRLEDRQ
;
A
#
# COMPACT_ATOMS: atom_id res chain seq x y z
N MET A 1 2.38 -17.99 -34.32
CA MET A 1 3.76 -18.18 -33.80
C MET A 1 4.05 -17.01 -32.89
N PHE A 2 4.10 -17.22 -31.57
CA PHE A 2 4.58 -16.19 -30.64
C PHE A 2 6.07 -16.01 -30.90
N THR A 3 6.52 -14.79 -31.20
CA THR A 3 7.94 -14.47 -31.25
C THR A 3 8.51 -14.53 -29.85
N LYS A 4 9.80 -14.90 -29.72
CA LYS A 4 10.50 -15.00 -28.43
C LYS A 4 10.32 -13.73 -27.58
N ASP A 5 10.35 -12.57 -28.24
CA ASP A 5 10.20 -11.26 -27.61
C ASP A 5 8.81 -11.05 -27.01
N GLN A 6 7.73 -11.51 -27.69
CA GLN A 6 6.37 -11.44 -27.14
C GLN A 6 6.20 -12.35 -25.92
N LEU A 7 6.82 -13.53 -25.94
CA LEU A 7 6.77 -14.44 -24.79
C LEU A 7 7.55 -13.86 -23.60
N THR A 8 8.71 -13.25 -23.86
CA THR A 8 9.47 -12.54 -22.82
C THR A 8 8.69 -11.38 -22.22
N ALA A 9 8.02 -10.55 -23.04
CA ALA A 9 7.18 -9.45 -22.56
C ALA A 9 6.05 -9.95 -21.64
N VAL A 10 5.26 -10.93 -22.09
CA VAL A 10 4.16 -11.51 -21.30
C VAL A 10 4.64 -12.09 -19.97
N VAL A 11 5.78 -12.82 -19.99
CA VAL A 11 6.35 -13.40 -18.77
C VAL A 11 6.83 -12.32 -17.80
N MET A 12 7.49 -11.27 -18.31
CA MET A 12 7.94 -10.14 -17.48
C MET A 12 6.75 -9.37 -16.91
N THR A 13 5.69 -9.13 -17.69
CA THR A 13 4.46 -8.51 -17.22
C THR A 13 3.83 -9.31 -16.10
N LEU A 14 3.66 -10.62 -16.30
CA LEU A 14 3.11 -11.52 -15.28
C LEU A 14 3.92 -11.51 -13.99
N PHE A 15 5.25 -11.49 -14.11
CA PHE A 15 6.13 -11.49 -12.95
C PHE A 15 6.04 -10.16 -12.20
N VAL A 16 6.25 -9.04 -12.89
CA VAL A 16 6.26 -7.71 -12.26
C VAL A 16 4.90 -7.38 -11.64
N TRP A 17 3.81 -7.57 -12.38
CA TRP A 17 2.47 -7.29 -11.88
C TRP A 17 1.99 -8.31 -10.86
N GLY A 18 2.36 -9.58 -11.02
CA GLY A 18 2.07 -10.63 -10.05
C GLY A 18 2.73 -10.34 -8.70
N PHE A 19 4.02 -10.01 -8.68
CA PHE A 19 4.73 -9.69 -7.43
C PHE A 19 4.28 -8.37 -6.81
N ALA A 20 4.05 -7.33 -7.62
CA ALA A 20 3.49 -6.07 -7.12
C ALA A 20 2.09 -6.28 -6.53
N GLY A 21 1.25 -7.05 -7.22
CA GLY A 21 -0.06 -7.45 -6.75
C GLY A 21 -0.01 -8.28 -5.47
N ALA A 22 0.95 -9.19 -5.34
CA ALA A 22 1.15 -9.99 -4.14
C ALA A 22 1.49 -9.13 -2.91
N LEU A 23 2.40 -8.16 -3.07
CA LEU A 23 2.79 -7.24 -2.00
C LEU A 23 1.64 -6.32 -1.60
N PHE A 24 0.92 -5.77 -2.59
CA PHE A 24 -0.33 -5.03 -2.34
C PHE A 24 -1.33 -5.89 -1.59
N GLY A 25 -1.61 -7.09 -2.07
CA GLY A 25 -2.65 -7.97 -1.55
C GLY A 25 -2.38 -8.40 -0.11
N ALA A 26 -1.12 -8.69 0.23
CA ALA A 26 -0.69 -8.97 1.59
C ALA A 26 -0.91 -7.76 2.52
N LEU A 27 -0.50 -6.56 2.08
CA LEU A 27 -0.60 -5.33 2.87
C LEU A 27 -2.06 -4.88 3.05
N PHE A 28 -2.85 -4.94 1.97
CA PHE A 28 -4.29 -4.75 2.01
C PHE A 28 -4.94 -5.73 2.99
N ALA A 29 -4.56 -7.01 2.95
CA ALA A 29 -5.16 -7.99 3.83
C ALA A 29 -4.85 -7.79 5.30
N GLY A 30 -3.58 -7.49 5.61
CA GLY A 30 -3.18 -7.12 6.97
C GLY A 30 -3.97 -5.92 7.49
N LEU A 31 -3.98 -4.81 6.72
CA LEU A 31 -4.69 -3.59 7.10
C LEU A 31 -6.20 -3.79 7.24
N TYR A 32 -6.81 -4.53 6.31
CA TYR A 32 -8.24 -4.79 6.32
C TYR A 32 -8.66 -5.54 7.58
N GLN A 33 -7.94 -6.61 7.94
CA GLN A 33 -8.23 -7.40 9.14
C GLN A 33 -8.04 -6.55 10.40
N VAL A 34 -6.94 -5.81 10.47
CA VAL A 34 -6.65 -4.91 11.58
C VAL A 34 -7.74 -3.84 11.77
N LEU A 35 -8.20 -3.23 10.69
CA LEU A 35 -9.27 -2.22 10.74
C LEU A 35 -10.62 -2.82 11.15
N GLN A 36 -10.92 -4.06 10.75
CA GLN A 36 -12.10 -4.76 11.26
C GLN A 36 -12.02 -5.00 12.77
N LEU A 37 -10.85 -5.40 13.27
CA LEU A 37 -10.62 -5.63 14.69
C LEU A 37 -10.75 -4.34 15.53
N LEU A 38 -10.38 -3.19 14.96
CA LEU A 38 -10.58 -1.88 15.57
C LEU A 38 -12.05 -1.42 15.61
N GLY A 39 -12.99 -2.24 15.14
CA GLY A 39 -14.43 -1.97 15.22
C GLY A 39 -14.96 -1.05 14.13
N PHE A 40 -14.19 -0.81 13.06
CA PHE A 40 -14.68 -0.04 11.92
C PHE A 40 -15.81 -0.79 11.21
N SER A 41 -16.82 -0.04 10.73
CA SER A 41 -17.97 -0.61 10.02
C SER A 41 -17.55 -1.29 8.71
N VAL A 42 -18.26 -2.33 8.27
CA VAL A 42 -17.87 -3.25 7.19
C VAL A 42 -17.27 -2.60 5.92
N TRP A 43 -17.74 -1.42 5.53
CA TRP A 43 -17.29 -0.71 4.32
C TRP A 43 -16.02 0.15 4.53
N GLN A 44 -15.76 0.61 5.75
CA GLN A 44 -14.63 1.51 6.06
C GLN A 44 -13.26 0.81 5.96
N PRO A 45 -13.03 -0.40 6.54
CA PRO A 45 -11.79 -1.15 6.39
C PRO A 45 -11.39 -1.33 4.93
N LEU A 46 -12.38 -1.60 4.07
CA LEU A 46 -12.14 -1.86 2.66
C LEU A 46 -11.58 -0.62 1.95
N ILE A 47 -12.18 0.54 2.19
CA ILE A 47 -11.74 1.81 1.58
C ILE A 47 -10.38 2.23 2.13
N ILE A 48 -10.22 2.21 3.46
CA ILE A 48 -9.01 2.69 4.13
C ILE A 48 -7.83 1.76 3.83
N ALA A 49 -8.01 0.45 3.92
CA ALA A 49 -6.97 -0.51 3.60
C ALA A 49 -6.56 -0.43 2.13
N ALA A 50 -7.52 -0.29 1.20
CA ALA A 50 -7.20 -0.15 -0.22
C ALA A 50 -6.42 1.14 -0.51
N ALA A 51 -6.83 2.26 0.08
CA ALA A 51 -6.17 3.56 -0.06
C ALA A 51 -4.73 3.52 0.49
N LEU A 52 -4.54 3.04 1.72
CA LEU A 52 -3.22 2.94 2.35
C LEU A 52 -2.33 1.93 1.64
N ALA A 53 -2.87 0.80 1.18
CA ALA A 53 -2.11 -0.18 0.42
C ALA A 53 -1.66 0.38 -0.94
N ALA A 54 -2.55 1.06 -1.66
CA ALA A 54 -2.22 1.68 -2.93
C ALA A 54 -1.19 2.81 -2.78
N MET A 55 -1.35 3.66 -1.77
CA MET A 55 -0.39 4.72 -1.46
C MET A 55 1.00 4.15 -1.13
N THR A 56 1.05 3.13 -0.27
CA THR A 56 2.33 2.56 0.19
C THR A 56 3.04 1.85 -0.96
N THR A 57 2.32 1.06 -1.75
CA THR A 57 2.91 0.33 -2.90
C THR A 57 3.37 1.27 -4.02
N SER A 58 2.59 2.31 -4.34
CA SER A 58 3.02 3.33 -5.30
C SER A 58 4.23 4.13 -4.79
N ALA A 59 4.32 4.43 -3.49
CA ALA A 59 5.49 5.05 -2.90
C ALA A 59 6.75 4.16 -3.02
N PHE A 60 6.63 2.85 -2.79
CA PHE A 60 7.75 1.91 -2.97
C PHE A 60 8.19 1.76 -4.42
N TYR A 61 7.26 1.82 -5.37
CA TYR A 61 7.60 1.69 -6.80
C TYR A 61 8.22 2.97 -7.37
N SER A 62 7.64 4.13 -7.04
CA SER A 62 8.03 5.44 -7.56
C SER A 62 9.30 6.01 -6.92
N ALA A 63 9.49 5.71 -5.64
CA ALA A 63 10.49 6.37 -4.80
C ALA A 63 11.07 5.38 -3.80
N MET A 64 11.48 4.21 -4.29
CA MET A 64 11.99 3.10 -3.48
C MET A 64 12.95 3.53 -2.37
N PRO A 65 13.99 4.37 -2.63
CA PRO A 65 14.92 4.77 -1.57
C PRO A 65 14.24 5.59 -0.46
N VAL A 66 13.34 6.51 -0.84
CA VAL A 66 12.61 7.37 0.11
C VAL A 66 11.63 6.54 0.94
N ALA A 67 10.88 5.65 0.28
CA ALA A 67 9.94 4.76 0.95
C ALA A 67 10.66 3.82 1.93
N LEU A 68 11.84 3.30 1.56
CA LEU A 68 12.68 2.50 2.47
C LEU A 68 13.18 3.31 3.66
N VAL A 69 13.65 4.55 3.44
CA VAL A 69 14.05 5.45 4.53
C VAL A 69 12.89 5.72 5.48
N GLY A 70 11.70 6.00 4.94
CA GLY A 70 10.48 6.17 5.72
C GLY A 70 10.11 4.91 6.50
N ALA A 71 10.14 3.74 5.86
CA ALA A 71 9.84 2.48 6.53
C ALA A 71 10.83 2.17 7.66
N MET A 72 12.14 2.36 7.44
CA MET A 72 13.16 2.18 8.47
C MET A 72 12.99 3.17 9.62
N ALA A 73 12.69 4.45 9.32
CA ALA A 73 12.40 5.45 10.33
C ALA A 73 11.16 5.07 11.14
N GLY A 74 10.10 4.56 10.50
CA GLY A 74 8.91 4.06 11.18
C GLY A 74 9.21 2.89 12.12
N VAL A 75 9.97 1.89 11.65
CA VAL A 75 10.39 0.75 12.50
C VAL A 75 11.20 1.24 13.70
N LEU A 76 12.22 2.06 13.48
CA LEU A 76 13.09 2.55 14.55
C LEU A 76 12.33 3.43 15.54
N ALA A 77 11.46 4.31 15.06
CA ALA A 77 10.66 5.19 15.91
C ALA A 77 9.67 4.37 16.76
N SER A 78 9.00 3.38 16.18
CA SER A 78 8.09 2.51 16.93
C SER A 78 8.81 1.67 17.97
N ILE A 79 9.93 1.04 17.63
CA ILE A 79 10.73 0.28 18.61
C ILE A 79 11.23 1.21 19.72
N SER A 80 11.73 2.40 19.38
CA SER A 80 12.20 3.37 20.36
C SER A 80 11.07 3.85 21.28
N TYR A 81 9.87 4.07 20.72
CA TYR A 81 8.67 4.44 21.49
C TYR A 81 8.34 3.35 22.51
N LEU A 82 8.30 2.08 22.08
CA LEU A 82 8.03 0.94 22.96
C LEU A 82 9.06 0.80 24.09
N ILE A 83 10.35 1.04 23.79
CA ILE A 83 11.42 0.98 24.79
C ILE A 83 11.28 2.09 25.84
N VAL A 84 10.92 3.31 25.42
CA VAL A 84 10.92 4.50 26.31
C VAL A 84 9.64 4.61 27.12
N ILE A 85 8.48 4.39 26.49
CA ILE A 85 7.16 4.67 27.09
C ILE A 85 6.56 3.41 27.73
N GLY A 86 7.01 2.22 27.35
CA GLY A 86 6.49 0.95 27.88
C GLY A 86 5.15 0.55 27.24
N GLN A 87 4.32 -0.19 27.98
CA GLN A 87 3.11 -0.86 27.47
C GLN A 87 1.84 0.02 27.41
N ASP A 88 1.84 1.21 28.02
CA ASP A 88 0.71 2.16 27.92
C ASP A 88 0.78 2.91 26.59
N ILE A 89 0.42 2.21 25.52
CA ILE A 89 0.62 2.69 24.15
C ILE A 89 -0.60 3.44 23.66
N GLU A 90 -0.45 4.76 23.56
CA GLU A 90 -1.32 5.54 22.70
C GLU A 90 -0.92 5.32 21.23
N LEU A 91 -1.70 4.50 20.52
CA LEU A 91 -1.49 4.20 19.09
C LEU A 91 -1.29 5.46 18.25
N LEU A 92 -2.08 6.51 18.53
CA LEU A 92 -1.97 7.79 17.84
C LEU A 92 -0.60 8.44 18.07
N ALA A 93 -0.08 8.41 19.30
CA ALA A 93 1.22 8.98 19.62
C ALA A 93 2.35 8.23 18.89
N MET A 94 2.27 6.89 18.79
CA MET A 94 3.23 6.10 18.01
C MET A 94 3.17 6.44 16.51
N ILE A 95 1.97 6.56 15.93
CA ILE A 95 1.79 6.91 14.51
C ILE A 95 2.37 8.30 14.22
N VAL A 96 2.06 9.28 15.08
CA VAL A 96 2.55 10.65 14.94
C VAL A 96 4.06 10.69 15.10
N ALA A 97 4.61 10.01 16.12
CA ALA A 97 6.05 9.94 16.33
C ALA A 97 6.77 9.32 15.11
N ALA A 98 6.30 8.15 14.65
CA ALA A 98 6.84 7.49 13.47
C ALA A 98 6.77 8.40 12.22
N GLY A 99 5.63 9.07 12.01
CA GLY A 99 5.46 10.03 10.92
C GLY A 99 6.44 11.20 10.98
N VAL A 100 6.64 11.79 12.16
CA VAL A 100 7.60 12.89 12.36
C VAL A 100 9.03 12.44 12.09
N PHE A 101 9.44 11.29 12.63
CA PHE A 101 10.77 10.72 12.36
C PHE A 101 10.96 10.39 10.88
N GLY A 102 9.92 9.86 10.22
CA GLY A 102 9.91 9.64 8.77
C GLY A 102 10.08 10.92 7.97
N MET A 103 9.38 12.00 8.33
CA MET A 103 9.55 13.31 7.69
C MET A 103 10.96 13.86 7.86
N MET A 104 11.54 13.74 9.06
CA MET A 104 12.92 14.16 9.31
C MET A 104 13.92 13.37 8.45
N ALA A 105 13.77 12.04 8.40
CA ALA A 105 14.63 11.17 7.61
C ALA A 105 14.49 11.43 6.10
N GLY A 106 13.25 11.62 5.61
CA GLY A 106 12.98 11.98 4.22
C GLY A 106 13.50 13.38 3.85
N GLY A 107 13.46 14.33 4.78
CA GLY A 107 14.08 15.66 4.62
C GLY A 107 15.60 15.60 4.54
N PHE A 108 16.23 14.79 5.39
CA PHE A 108 17.66 14.53 5.29
C PHE A 108 18.04 13.87 3.95
N TYR A 109 17.22 12.93 3.48
CA TYR A 109 17.40 12.32 2.16
C TYR A 109 17.27 13.33 1.02
N ALA A 110 16.22 14.17 1.04
CA ALA A 110 15.98 15.21 0.03
C ALA A 110 17.10 16.24 -0.02
N TRP A 111 17.75 16.51 1.11
CA TRP A 111 18.91 17.39 1.19
C TRP A 111 20.16 16.76 0.56
N MET A 112 20.38 15.45 0.71
CA MET A 112 21.52 14.76 0.12
C MET A 112 21.35 14.43 -1.36
N VAL A 113 20.12 14.15 -1.81
CA VAL A 113 19.84 13.68 -3.17
C VAL A 113 18.88 14.63 -3.88
N THR A 114 19.42 15.38 -4.85
CA THR A 114 18.63 16.26 -5.73
C THR A 114 18.00 15.42 -6.85
N GLY A 115 16.71 15.06 -6.75
CA GLY A 115 16.03 14.36 -7.85
C GLY A 115 14.66 13.70 -7.63
N GLY A 116 14.04 13.79 -6.44
CA GLY A 116 12.85 12.99 -6.10
C GLY A 116 11.46 13.63 -6.32
N SER A 117 11.26 14.47 -7.34
CA SER A 117 10.08 15.34 -7.42
C SER A 117 8.74 14.66 -7.74
N GLN A 118 8.74 13.41 -8.23
CA GLN A 118 7.53 12.71 -8.68
C GLN A 118 6.91 11.80 -7.61
N SER A 119 7.65 11.48 -6.56
CA SER A 119 7.29 10.51 -5.51
C SER A 119 5.93 10.79 -4.85
N LEU A 120 5.67 12.05 -4.49
CA LEU A 120 4.42 12.43 -3.83
C LEU A 120 3.22 12.41 -4.78
N ALA A 121 3.42 12.79 -6.05
CA ALA A 121 2.34 12.73 -7.04
C ALA A 121 1.91 11.29 -7.30
N GLU A 122 2.86 10.36 -7.38
CA GLU A 122 2.59 8.94 -7.56
C GLU A 122 1.94 8.32 -6.31
N ALA A 123 2.42 8.67 -5.10
CA ALA A 123 1.81 8.23 -3.85
C ALA A 123 0.35 8.72 -3.70
N LEU A 124 0.07 9.98 -4.06
CA LEU A 124 -1.28 10.54 -4.07
C LEU A 124 -2.17 9.90 -5.15
N THR A 125 -1.60 9.58 -6.32
CA THR A 125 -2.30 8.83 -7.37
C THR A 125 -2.67 7.45 -6.86
N GLY A 126 -1.74 6.76 -6.19
CA GLY A 126 -1.98 5.51 -5.47
C GLY A 126 -3.12 5.65 -4.47
N LEU A 127 -3.03 6.60 -3.54
CA LEU A 127 -4.06 6.87 -2.54
C LEU A 127 -5.44 7.08 -3.19
N SER A 128 -5.53 7.93 -4.22
CA SER A 128 -6.78 8.24 -4.90
C SER A 128 -7.36 7.02 -5.64
N SER A 129 -6.52 6.25 -6.33
CA SER A 129 -6.92 5.01 -7.01
C SER A 129 -7.40 3.95 -6.03
N GLY A 130 -6.71 3.80 -4.89
CA GLY A 130 -7.12 2.92 -3.79
C GLY A 130 -8.46 3.33 -3.17
N LEU A 131 -8.66 4.63 -2.96
CA LEU A 131 -9.91 5.16 -2.41
C LEU A 131 -11.08 4.94 -3.39
N LEU A 132 -10.91 5.25 -4.67
CA LEU A 132 -11.92 5.03 -5.71
C LEU A 132 -12.23 3.54 -5.88
N ALA A 133 -11.21 2.67 -5.93
CA ALA A 133 -11.40 1.24 -6.03
C ALA A 133 -12.12 0.67 -4.81
N GLY A 134 -11.73 1.13 -3.62
CA GLY A 134 -12.35 0.74 -2.35
C GLY A 134 -13.83 1.15 -2.31
N ILE A 135 -14.17 2.38 -2.71
CA ILE A 135 -15.57 2.82 -2.80
C ILE A 135 -16.34 1.97 -3.80
N ALA A 136 -15.80 1.76 -5.00
CA ALA A 136 -16.46 0.97 -6.04
C ALA A 136 -16.74 -0.46 -5.57
N LEU A 137 -15.75 -1.10 -4.95
CA LEU A 137 -15.90 -2.47 -4.45
C LEU A 137 -16.83 -2.53 -3.22
N ALA A 138 -16.79 -1.55 -2.32
CA ALA A 138 -17.70 -1.45 -1.18
C ALA A 138 -19.16 -1.31 -1.65
N LEU A 139 -19.42 -0.48 -2.67
CA LEU A 139 -20.75 -0.34 -3.27
C LEU A 139 -21.20 -1.66 -3.92
N LEU A 140 -20.32 -2.32 -4.68
CA LEU A 140 -20.63 -3.59 -5.34
C LEU A 140 -20.99 -4.68 -4.32
N LEU A 141 -20.25 -4.76 -3.21
CA LEU A 141 -20.55 -5.66 -2.10
C LEU A 141 -21.87 -5.32 -1.42
N ALA A 142 -22.15 -4.04 -1.19
CA ALA A 142 -23.41 -3.59 -0.61
C ALA A 142 -24.63 -3.98 -1.47
N PHE A 143 -24.51 -3.91 -2.79
CA PHE A 143 -25.58 -4.33 -3.71
C PHE A 143 -25.73 -5.86 -3.82
N THR A 144 -24.64 -6.60 -3.73
CA THR A 144 -24.66 -8.05 -3.94
C THR A 144 -25.03 -8.83 -2.67
N GLY A 145 -24.75 -8.28 -1.48
CA GLY A 145 -25.04 -8.90 -0.19
C GLY A 145 -24.31 -10.21 0.09
N LYS A 146 -23.31 -10.56 -0.75
CA LYS A 146 -22.56 -11.82 -0.64
C LYS A 146 -21.28 -11.62 0.17
N HIS A 147 -20.98 -12.57 1.05
CA HIS A 147 -19.67 -12.70 1.66
C HIS A 147 -18.67 -13.20 0.62
N ILE A 148 -17.66 -12.39 0.33
CA ILE A 148 -16.57 -12.72 -0.60
C ILE A 148 -15.34 -13.15 0.21
N SER A 149 -14.65 -14.20 -0.25
CA SER A 149 -13.41 -14.66 0.37
C SER A 149 -12.30 -13.61 0.24
N MET A 150 -11.36 -13.61 1.18
CA MET A 150 -10.27 -12.64 1.18
C MET A 150 -9.42 -12.70 -0.10
N PHE A 151 -9.22 -13.91 -0.62
CA PHE A 151 -8.57 -14.12 -1.92
C PHE A 151 -9.25 -13.36 -3.06
N ALA A 152 -10.57 -13.51 -3.21
CA ALA A 152 -11.32 -12.88 -4.29
C ALA A 152 -11.41 -11.36 -4.08
N LEU A 153 -11.50 -10.92 -2.83
CA LEU A 153 -11.51 -9.50 -2.47
C LEU A 153 -10.17 -8.85 -2.81
N ALA A 154 -9.05 -9.47 -2.42
CA ALA A 154 -7.69 -9.02 -2.76
C ALA A 154 -7.43 -9.03 -4.27
N ALA A 155 -7.87 -10.08 -4.98
CA ALA A 155 -7.73 -10.15 -6.43
C ALA A 155 -8.50 -9.02 -7.14
N GLY A 156 -9.76 -8.79 -6.73
CA GLY A 156 -10.61 -7.75 -7.29
C GLY A 156 -10.06 -6.36 -7.02
N ILE A 157 -9.69 -6.06 -5.77
CA ILE A 157 -9.19 -4.73 -5.43
C ILE A 157 -7.85 -4.44 -6.12
N VAL A 158 -6.92 -5.40 -6.18
CA VAL A 158 -5.64 -5.22 -6.89
C VAL A 158 -5.87 -4.93 -8.37
N ALA A 159 -6.78 -5.66 -9.01
CA ALA A 159 -7.07 -5.44 -10.43
C ALA A 159 -7.68 -4.06 -10.69
N ILE A 160 -8.64 -3.64 -9.86
CA ILE A 160 -9.30 -2.33 -9.99
C ILE A 160 -8.32 -1.20 -9.70
N VAL A 161 -7.54 -1.30 -8.61
CA VAL A 161 -6.53 -0.29 -8.23
C VAL A 161 -5.47 -0.18 -9.31
N GLY A 162 -4.89 -1.29 -9.76
CA GLY A 162 -3.85 -1.28 -10.79
C GLY A 162 -4.33 -0.64 -12.11
N SER A 163 -5.57 -0.94 -12.51
CA SER A 163 -6.20 -0.35 -13.70
C SER A 163 -6.45 1.16 -13.51
N LEU A 164 -7.04 1.56 -12.38
CA LEU A 164 -7.30 2.97 -12.07
C LEU A 164 -6.01 3.78 -11.93
N PHE A 165 -4.97 3.18 -11.36
CA PHE A 165 -3.66 3.79 -11.20
C PHE A 165 -3.05 4.11 -12.56
N GLN A 166 -2.99 3.13 -13.48
CA GLN A 166 -2.45 3.34 -14.84
C GLN A 166 -3.20 4.42 -15.63
N ILE A 167 -4.53 4.47 -15.49
CA ILE A 167 -5.36 5.50 -16.14
C ILE A 167 -5.10 6.87 -15.51
N SER A 168 -5.07 6.94 -14.17
CA SER A 168 -4.96 8.19 -13.43
C SER A 168 -3.57 8.80 -13.54
N GLU A 169 -2.51 7.99 -13.48
CA GLU A 169 -1.12 8.42 -13.50
C GLU A 169 -0.83 9.34 -14.71
N ARG A 170 -1.31 8.96 -15.90
CA ARG A 170 -1.14 9.75 -17.14
C ARG A 170 -1.71 11.16 -17.03
N TRP A 171 -2.77 11.35 -16.25
CA TRP A 171 -3.47 12.63 -16.13
C TRP A 171 -3.05 13.41 -14.88
N LEU A 172 -2.84 12.71 -13.77
CA LEU A 172 -2.58 13.28 -12.45
C LEU A 172 -1.12 13.66 -12.27
N VAL A 173 -0.16 12.87 -12.77
CA VAL A 173 1.28 13.22 -12.68
C VAL A 173 1.57 14.50 -13.47
N ALA A 174 1.00 14.63 -14.68
CA ALA A 174 1.14 15.82 -15.51
C ALA A 174 0.61 17.10 -14.84
N ARG A 175 -0.47 16.99 -14.06
CA ARG A 175 -1.09 18.13 -13.37
C ARG A 175 -0.46 18.43 -12.01
N SER A 176 0.04 17.40 -11.32
CA SER A 176 0.63 17.51 -9.97
C SER A 176 2.05 18.09 -9.99
N MET A 177 2.82 17.83 -11.06
CA MET A 177 4.17 18.40 -11.23
C MET A 177 4.18 19.94 -11.27
N ALA A 178 3.04 20.57 -11.59
CA ALA A 178 2.94 22.03 -11.60
C ALA A 178 2.70 22.65 -10.22
N TRP A 179 2.28 21.87 -9.22
CA TRP A 179 1.79 22.40 -7.93
C TRP A 179 2.65 22.03 -6.72
N LEU A 180 3.51 21.01 -6.82
CA LEU A 180 4.22 20.45 -5.67
C LEU A 180 5.73 20.76 -5.68
N PRO A 181 6.27 21.39 -4.63
CA PRO A 181 7.71 21.59 -4.48
C PRO A 181 8.43 20.24 -4.39
N SER A 182 9.39 20.02 -5.27
CA SER A 182 10.21 18.80 -5.31
C SER A 182 10.95 18.49 -4.00
N GLN A 183 11.17 19.51 -3.17
CA GLN A 183 11.86 19.38 -1.88
C GLN A 183 10.97 18.83 -0.76
N LEU A 184 9.64 18.95 -0.88
CA LEU A 184 8.69 18.50 0.13
C LEU A 184 8.16 17.09 -0.14
N SER A 185 8.29 16.59 -1.36
CA SER A 185 7.75 15.28 -1.75
C SER A 185 8.36 14.14 -0.94
N ALA A 186 9.69 14.09 -0.84
CA ALA A 186 10.38 13.02 -0.12
C ALA A 186 10.13 12.99 1.41
N PRO A 187 10.20 14.12 2.15
CA PRO A 187 9.79 14.16 3.55
C PRO A 187 8.37 13.66 3.77
N ILE A 188 7.40 14.13 2.97
CA ILE A 188 5.99 13.78 3.15
C ILE A 188 5.77 12.29 2.88
N VAL A 189 6.31 11.75 1.78
CA VAL A 189 6.19 10.33 1.45
C VAL A 189 6.84 9.46 2.53
N ALA A 190 8.06 9.80 2.95
CA ALA A 190 8.75 9.07 4.01
C ALA A 190 7.97 9.11 5.34
N GLY A 191 7.41 10.26 5.69
CA GLY A 191 6.55 10.43 6.87
C GLY A 191 5.27 9.60 6.79
N LEU A 192 4.59 9.59 5.64
CA LEU A 192 3.38 8.79 5.43
C LEU A 192 3.69 7.29 5.53
N VAL A 193 4.74 6.82 4.88
CA VAL A 193 5.16 5.41 4.95
C VAL A 193 5.56 5.05 6.39
N ALA A 194 6.31 5.93 7.07
CA ALA A 194 6.69 5.73 8.46
C ALA A 194 5.47 5.65 9.39
N ALA A 195 4.46 6.49 9.19
CA ALA A 195 3.21 6.48 9.94
C ALA A 195 2.42 5.17 9.71
N VAL A 196 2.36 4.66 8.48
CA VAL A 196 1.72 3.37 8.16
C VAL A 196 2.46 2.20 8.83
N VAL A 197 3.79 2.20 8.79
CA VAL A 197 4.61 1.21 9.47
C VAL A 197 4.43 1.29 10.97
N GLY A 198 4.44 2.50 11.53
CA GLY A 198 4.24 2.72 12.96
C GLY A 198 2.86 2.33 13.44
N ALA A 199 1.81 2.59 12.66
CA ALA A 199 0.47 2.07 12.91
C ALA A 199 0.48 0.54 12.96
N SER A 200 1.13 -0.11 11.98
CA SER A 200 1.20 -1.57 11.89
C SER A 200 1.88 -2.18 13.12
N ILE A 201 3.00 -1.61 13.57
CA ILE A 201 3.72 -2.08 14.76
C ILE A 201 2.90 -1.80 16.03
N GLY A 202 2.33 -0.61 16.17
CA GLY A 202 1.53 -0.25 17.34
C GLY A 202 0.30 -1.14 17.51
N ILE A 203 -0.30 -1.58 16.40
CA ILE A 203 -1.42 -2.53 16.41
C ILE A 203 -0.94 -3.92 16.81
N MET A 204 0.21 -4.39 16.31
CA MET A 204 0.77 -5.68 16.72
C MET A 204 1.12 -5.70 18.20
N ASP A 205 1.73 -4.63 18.71
CA ASP A 205 2.13 -4.54 20.12
C ASP A 205 0.92 -4.39 21.06
N GLY A 206 -0.03 -3.51 20.71
CA GLY A 206 -1.30 -3.38 21.42
C GLY A 206 -2.12 -4.67 21.45
N ALA A 207 -2.00 -5.52 20.42
CA ALA A 207 -2.52 -6.88 20.48
C ALA A 207 -1.76 -7.70 21.52
N THR A 208 -0.43 -7.72 21.53
CA THR A 208 0.33 -8.55 22.51
C THR A 208 0.15 -8.15 23.98
N ALA A 209 -0.25 -6.91 24.28
CA ALA A 209 -0.55 -6.46 25.64
C ALA A 209 -1.91 -6.95 26.17
N LEU A 210 -2.82 -7.37 25.28
CA LEU A 210 -4.12 -7.93 25.60
C LEU A 210 -4.06 -9.47 25.59
N ASN A 211 -4.91 -10.08 26.41
CA ASN A 211 -4.98 -11.49 26.80
C ASN A 211 -5.04 -12.51 25.62
N THR A 212 -5.31 -13.80 25.88
CA THR A 212 -5.49 -14.89 24.88
C THR A 212 -6.27 -14.51 23.61
N GLU A 213 -7.25 -13.60 23.73
CA GLU A 213 -8.04 -13.03 22.64
C GLU A 213 -7.18 -12.35 21.56
N ALA A 214 -6.06 -11.73 21.92
CA ALA A 214 -5.18 -11.07 20.98
C ALA A 214 -4.18 -12.00 20.29
N GLN A 215 -3.87 -13.15 20.89
CA GLN A 215 -3.18 -14.23 20.18
C GLN A 215 -4.07 -14.81 19.08
N ASP A 216 -5.37 -14.95 19.34
CA ASP A 216 -6.35 -15.33 18.32
C ASP A 216 -6.47 -14.25 17.23
N MET A 217 -6.38 -12.96 17.58
CA MET A 217 -6.35 -11.86 16.60
C MET A 217 -5.13 -11.92 15.66
N ILE A 218 -3.92 -12.10 16.21
CA ILE A 218 -2.70 -12.25 15.41
C ILE A 218 -2.79 -13.50 14.51
N GLY A 219 -3.37 -14.59 15.03
CA GLY A 219 -3.64 -15.81 14.28
C GLY A 219 -4.57 -15.59 13.08
N LEU A 220 -5.63 -14.79 13.24
CA LEU A 220 -6.55 -14.43 12.15
C LEU A 220 -5.87 -13.60 11.06
N VAL A 221 -5.09 -12.57 11.44
CA VAL A 221 -4.34 -11.75 10.48
C VAL A 221 -3.33 -12.61 9.71
N LEU A 222 -2.52 -13.41 10.42
CA LEU A 222 -1.52 -14.29 9.81
C LEU A 222 -2.13 -15.36 8.89
N ARG A 223 -3.37 -15.78 9.16
CA ARG A 223 -4.08 -16.75 8.32
C ARG A 223 -4.60 -16.14 7.02
N GLU A 224 -4.99 -14.87 7.04
CA GLU A 224 -5.57 -14.19 5.88
C GLU A 224 -4.54 -13.48 4.99
N VAL A 225 -3.37 -13.11 5.52
CA VAL A 225 -2.28 -12.52 4.73
C VAL A 225 -1.85 -13.42 3.56
N PRO A 226 -1.66 -14.74 3.71
CA PRO A 226 -1.39 -15.64 2.57
C PRO A 226 -2.50 -15.60 1.51
N ASN A 227 -3.78 -15.61 1.92
CA ASN A 227 -4.90 -15.51 0.98
C ASN A 227 -4.89 -14.18 0.23
N GLY A 228 -4.60 -13.08 0.94
CA GLY A 228 -4.41 -11.76 0.36
C GLY A 228 -3.26 -11.72 -0.63
N LEU A 229 -2.13 -12.34 -0.29
CA LEU A 229 -0.95 -12.43 -1.14
C LEU A 229 -1.24 -13.19 -2.44
N TRP A 230 -1.85 -14.39 -2.34
CA TRP A 230 -2.23 -15.17 -3.51
C TRP A 230 -3.31 -14.50 -4.35
N GLY A 231 -4.31 -13.91 -3.69
CA GLY A 231 -5.37 -13.15 -4.37
C GLY A 231 -4.78 -11.97 -5.12
N GLY A 232 -3.90 -11.21 -4.47
CA GLY A 232 -3.22 -10.10 -5.08
C GLY A 232 -2.28 -10.51 -6.22
N LEU A 233 -1.57 -11.64 -6.11
CA LEU A 233 -0.76 -12.18 -7.19
C LEU A 233 -1.62 -12.47 -8.43
N CYS A 234 -2.74 -13.17 -8.25
CA CYS A 234 -3.67 -13.47 -9.34
C CYS A 234 -4.32 -12.21 -9.92
N GLY A 235 -4.75 -11.28 -9.07
CA GLY A 235 -5.34 -10.01 -9.48
C GLY A 235 -4.36 -9.14 -10.26
N GLY A 236 -3.11 -9.07 -9.81
CA GLY A 236 -2.03 -8.35 -10.48
C GLY A 236 -1.68 -8.97 -11.82
N ALA A 237 -1.46 -10.28 -11.86
CA ALA A 237 -1.22 -11.04 -13.09
C ALA A 237 -2.34 -10.84 -14.12
N PHE A 238 -3.61 -10.90 -13.68
CA PHE A 238 -4.77 -10.68 -14.54
C PHE A 238 -4.83 -9.23 -15.05
N ALA A 239 -4.64 -8.24 -14.18
CA ALA A 239 -4.62 -6.84 -14.58
C ALA A 239 -3.48 -6.54 -15.57
N GLY A 240 -2.29 -7.08 -15.33
CA GLY A 240 -1.14 -6.96 -16.22
C GLY A 240 -1.45 -7.52 -17.62
N LEU A 241 -2.02 -8.72 -17.69
CA LEU A 241 -2.44 -9.31 -18.97
C LEU A 241 -3.49 -8.46 -19.69
N VAL A 242 -4.51 -7.97 -18.97
CA VAL A 242 -5.56 -7.12 -19.56
C VAL A 242 -4.96 -5.82 -20.09
N LEU A 243 -4.07 -5.18 -19.34
CA LEU A 243 -3.40 -3.95 -19.75
C LEU A 243 -2.48 -4.17 -20.96
N GLU A 244 -1.74 -5.28 -20.98
CA GLU A 244 -0.88 -5.64 -22.11
C GLU A 244 -1.71 -5.90 -23.38
N LEU A 245 -2.85 -6.59 -23.25
CA LEU A 245 -3.81 -6.80 -24.35
C LEU A 245 -4.42 -5.48 -24.86
N LEU A 246 -4.61 -4.49 -23.97
CA LEU A 246 -5.06 -3.15 -24.33
C LEU A 246 -3.94 -2.26 -24.91
N GLY A 247 -2.72 -2.79 -25.07
CA GLY A 247 -1.60 -2.10 -25.68
C GLY A 247 -0.74 -1.28 -24.72
N PHE A 248 -0.89 -1.43 -23.41
CA PHE A 248 0.00 -0.83 -22.43
C PHE A 248 1.24 -1.73 -22.25
N ARG A 249 2.36 -1.37 -22.87
CA ARG A 249 3.63 -2.11 -22.70
C ARG A 249 4.44 -1.53 -21.55
N LEU A 250 4.99 -2.40 -20.71
CA LEU A 250 5.93 -2.02 -19.64
C LEU A 250 7.26 -1.48 -20.18
N GLU A 251 7.67 -1.92 -21.36
CA GLU A 251 8.95 -1.56 -21.99
C GLU A 251 9.04 -0.09 -22.40
N ASP A 252 7.91 0.59 -22.64
CA ASP A 252 7.89 2.00 -23.05
C ASP A 252 8.19 2.99 -21.89
N ARG A 253 8.43 2.47 -20.67
CA ARG A 253 8.69 3.26 -19.45
C ARG A 253 10.11 3.17 -18.90
N GLN A 254 11.02 2.40 -19.52
CA GLN A 254 12.44 2.37 -19.13
C GLN A 254 13.28 3.42 -19.84
#